data_AF-A0A9D3VQL2-F1
#
_entry.id   AF-A0A9D3VQL2-F1
#
_cell.length_a   1.000
_cell.length_b   1.000
_cell.length_c   1.000
_cell.angle_alpha   90.00
_cell.angle_beta   90.00
_cell.angle_gamma   90.00
#
_symmetry.space_group_name_H-M   'P 1'
#
loop_
_entity.id
_entity.type
_entity.pdbx_description
1 polymer ?
#
loop_
_entity_poly.entity_id
_entity_poly.type
_entity_poly.pdbx_seq_one_letter_code
_entity_poly.pdbx_strand_id
1 'polypeptide(L)'
;MVAKNCVNAKFPCILQEYTSEHKPNIVRLLETKAAIWLAIGDFHTIISPSEKKGGQCSGKRCPLFSFFANSAKLYDLGFRGPCFTWHKGRIFEQLDRALDKHDYLPFKD
;
A
#
# COMPACT_ATOMS: atom_id res chain seq x y z
N MET A 1 -8.84 -13.73 11.86
CA MET A 1 -10.28 -13.73 12.15
C MET A 1 -10.93 -12.94 11.02
N VAL A 2 -11.79 -13.61 10.27
CA VAL A 2 -12.78 -13.15 9.27
C VAL A 2 -12.40 -11.96 8.37
N ALA A 3 -11.83 -12.27 7.20
CA ALA A 3 -12.02 -11.42 6.02
C ALA A 3 -13.53 -11.39 5.69
N LYS A 4 -14.21 -10.30 6.03
CA LYS A 4 -15.63 -10.14 5.74
C LYS A 4 -15.81 -9.79 4.28
N ASN A 5 -15.96 -10.79 3.42
CA ASN A 5 -16.61 -10.70 2.10
C ASN A 5 -16.27 -9.41 1.29
N CYS A 6 -14.99 -9.07 1.16
CA CYS A 6 -14.55 -7.80 0.56
C CYS A 6 -14.66 -7.76 -0.98
N VAL A 7 -15.22 -8.79 -1.61
CA VAL A 7 -15.25 -8.95 -3.09
C VAL A 7 -16.06 -7.82 -3.78
N ASN A 8 -16.93 -7.12 -3.04
CA ASN A 8 -17.72 -5.98 -3.53
C ASN A 8 -17.55 -4.69 -2.70
N ALA A 9 -16.58 -4.64 -1.78
CA ALA A 9 -16.40 -3.47 -0.93
C ALA A 9 -15.77 -2.30 -1.71
N LYS A 10 -16.33 -1.10 -1.56
CA LYS A 10 -15.74 0.12 -2.15
C LYS A 10 -14.37 0.37 -1.52
N PHE A 11 -13.42 0.89 -2.30
CA PHE A 11 -12.04 1.13 -1.85
C PHE A 11 -11.93 1.85 -0.49
N PRO A 12 -12.74 2.89 -0.19
CA PRO A 12 -12.74 3.52 1.13
C PRO A 12 -13.01 2.56 2.29
N CYS A 13 -13.92 1.59 2.13
CA CYS A 13 -14.23 0.60 3.17
C CYS A 13 -13.05 -0.34 3.42
N ILE A 14 -12.39 -0.81 2.36
CA ILE A 14 -11.23 -1.70 2.46
C ILE A 14 -10.04 -0.97 3.11
N LEU A 15 -9.81 0.29 2.73
CA LEU A 15 -8.79 1.13 3.35
C LEU A 15 -9.09 1.42 4.83
N GLN A 16 -10.36 1.63 5.17
CA GLN A 16 -10.79 1.82 6.57
C GLN A 16 -10.53 0.57 7.41
N GLU A 17 -10.82 -0.62 6.88
CA GLU A 17 -10.53 -1.89 7.56
C GLU A 17 -9.02 -2.07 7.79
N TYR A 18 -8.20 -1.89 6.74
CA TYR A 18 -6.74 -1.95 6.86
C TYR A 18 -6.18 -0.95 7.88
N THR A 19 -6.62 0.31 7.82
CA THR A 19 -6.15 1.37 8.74
C THR A 19 -6.60 1.12 10.19
N SER A 20 -7.77 0.52 10.41
CA SER A 20 -8.24 0.18 11.76
C SER A 20 -7.40 -0.91 12.43
N GLU A 21 -6.90 -1.87 11.65
CA GLU A 21 -6.05 -2.95 12.15
C GLU A 21 -4.59 -2.52 12.32
N HIS A 22 -4.05 -1.76 11.35
CA HIS A 22 -2.61 -1.53 11.24
C HIS A 22 -2.17 -0.13 11.70
N LYS A 23 -3.11 0.82 11.82
CA LYS A 23 -2.86 2.21 12.25
C LYS A 23 -1.62 2.85 11.61
N PRO A 24 -1.55 2.90 10.26
CA PRO A 24 -0.43 3.55 9.59
C PRO A 24 -0.36 5.04 9.99
N ASN A 25 0.86 5.58 10.13
CA ASN A 25 1.05 6.92 10.70
C ASN A 25 0.41 8.02 9.85
N ILE A 26 0.49 7.93 8.52
CA ILE A 26 -0.11 8.91 7.60
C ILE A 26 -0.48 8.17 6.31
N VAL A 27 -1.77 7.93 6.07
CA VAL A 27 -2.29 7.52 4.75
C VAL A 27 -3.28 8.58 4.29
N ARG A 28 -3.02 9.18 3.12
CA ARG A 28 -3.90 10.16 2.52
C ARG A 28 -4.64 9.53 1.35
N LEU A 29 -5.97 9.52 1.44
CA LEU A 29 -6.86 9.13 0.35
C LEU A 29 -7.19 10.37 -0.48
N LEU A 30 -6.91 10.31 -1.77
CA LEU A 30 -7.29 11.34 -2.74
C LEU A 30 -8.26 10.72 -3.74
N GLU A 31 -9.46 11.31 -3.85
CA GLU A 31 -10.38 11.05 -4.95
C GLU A 31 -10.13 12.10 -6.04
N THR A 32 -9.81 11.64 -7.25
CA THR A 32 -9.59 12.53 -8.39
C THR A 32 -10.87 12.68 -9.22
N LYS A 33 -10.94 13.73 -10.05
CA LYS A 33 -12.09 13.97 -10.95
C LYS A 33 -12.38 12.82 -11.93
N ALA A 34 -11.44 11.91 -12.14
CA ALA A 34 -11.56 10.76 -13.03
C ALA A 34 -11.97 9.45 -12.33
N ALA A 35 -12.46 9.51 -11.08
CA ALA A 35 -12.75 8.34 -10.23
C ALA A 35 -11.52 7.45 -9.96
N ILE A 36 -10.31 7.97 -10.18
CA ILE A 36 -9.07 7.33 -9.76
C ILE A 36 -8.91 7.61 -8.27
N TRP A 37 -8.71 6.54 -7.51
CA TRP A 37 -8.39 6.62 -6.09
C TRP A 37 -6.90 6.45 -5.89
N LEU A 38 -6.32 7.30 -5.05
CA LEU A 38 -4.89 7.27 -4.73
C LEU A 38 -4.72 7.24 -3.21
N ALA A 39 -3.98 6.25 -2.71
CA ALA A 39 -3.57 6.14 -1.31
C ALA A 39 -2.05 6.31 -1.22
N ILE A 40 -1.60 7.39 -0.61
CA ILE A 40 -0.17 7.67 -0.41
C ILE A 40 0.12 7.73 1.08
N GLY A 41 1.19 7.08 1.52
CA GLY A 41 1.54 7.09 2.93
C GLY A 41 2.60 6.11 3.38
N ASP A 42 2.86 6.13 4.69
CA ASP A 42 3.73 5.19 5.39
C ASP A 42 2.92 3.97 5.85
N PHE A 43 3.14 2.83 5.18
CA PHE A 43 2.43 1.57 5.45
C PHE A 43 3.16 0.66 6.45
N HIS A 44 4.34 1.06 6.96
CA HIS A 44 5.15 0.26 7.89
C HIS A 44 5.39 -1.19 7.44
N THR A 45 5.46 -1.45 6.12
CA THR A 45 5.53 -2.82 5.61
C THR A 45 6.43 -2.94 4.38
N ILE A 46 7.19 -4.05 4.35
CA ILE A 46 7.96 -4.49 3.18
C ILE A 46 7.25 -5.67 2.52
N ILE A 47 7.21 -5.67 1.19
CA ILE A 47 6.60 -6.67 0.30
C ILE A 47 7.67 -7.63 -0.23
N SER A 48 8.87 -7.11 -0.48
CA SER A 48 9.99 -7.85 -1.03
C SER A 48 11.24 -7.72 -0.16
N PRO A 49 12.09 -8.76 -0.05
CA PRO A 49 13.42 -8.65 0.56
C PRO A 49 14.28 -7.54 -0.05
N SER A 50 14.07 -7.18 -1.33
CA SER A 50 14.79 -6.09 -2.00
C SER A 50 14.49 -4.70 -1.42
N GLU A 51 13.39 -4.56 -0.69
CA GLU A 51 12.98 -3.31 -0.04
C GLU A 51 13.65 -3.10 1.31
N LYS A 52 14.54 -4.01 1.72
CA LYS A 52 15.31 -3.92 2.94
C LYS A 52 16.80 -4.09 2.67
N LYS A 53 17.60 -3.23 3.28
CA LYS A 53 19.06 -3.36 3.29
C LYS A 53 19.57 -3.34 4.73
N GLY A 54 20.34 -4.36 5.09
CA GLY A 54 20.91 -4.52 6.43
C GLY A 54 19.91 -5.03 7.47
N GLY A 55 20.45 -5.58 8.57
CA GLY A 55 19.66 -6.28 9.59
C GLY A 55 19.09 -7.61 9.08
N GLN A 56 18.31 -8.28 9.93
CA GLN A 56 17.58 -9.48 9.53
C GLN A 56 16.33 -9.08 8.75
N CYS A 57 16.08 -9.73 7.60
CA CYS A 57 14.77 -9.70 6.93
C CYS A 57 13.79 -10.59 7.72
N SER A 58 13.56 -10.28 8.99
CA SER A 58 12.54 -10.91 9.83
C SER A 58 11.16 -10.28 9.65
N GLY A 59 11.05 -9.29 8.76
CA GLY A 59 9.78 -8.69 8.38
C GLY A 59 8.92 -9.78 7.79
N LYS A 60 7.91 -10.21 8.56
CA LYS A 60 6.78 -10.96 8.05
C LYS A 60 6.29 -10.17 6.85
N ARG A 61 6.68 -10.59 5.63
CA ARG A 61 6.06 -10.15 4.37
C ARG A 61 4.58 -10.15 4.68
N CYS A 62 3.97 -8.98 4.86
CA CYS A 62 2.69 -8.97 5.55
C CYS A 62 1.69 -9.55 4.55
N PRO A 63 1.24 -10.83 4.71
CA PRO A 63 0.36 -11.42 3.71
C PRO A 63 -0.95 -10.61 3.67
N LEU A 64 -1.26 -9.90 4.76
CA LEU A 64 -2.36 -8.95 4.89
C LEU A 64 -2.18 -7.72 4.02
N PHE A 65 -0.98 -7.14 3.87
CA PHE A 65 -0.80 -6.00 2.97
C PHE A 65 -0.95 -6.42 1.52
N SER A 66 -0.35 -7.55 1.12
CA SER A 66 -0.56 -8.10 -0.21
C SER A 66 -2.04 -8.46 -0.45
N PHE A 67 -2.72 -9.03 0.55
CA PHE A 67 -4.15 -9.32 0.48
C PHE A 67 -4.99 -8.04 0.37
N PHE A 68 -4.67 -6.99 1.13
CA PHE A 68 -5.31 -5.68 1.07
C PHE A 68 -5.18 -5.08 -0.33
N ALA A 69 -3.95 -4.97 -0.85
CA ALA A 69 -3.68 -4.39 -2.16
C ALA A 69 -4.40 -5.19 -3.28
N ASN A 70 -4.30 -6.52 -3.24
CA ASN A 70 -4.97 -7.39 -4.21
C ASN A 70 -6.50 -7.30 -4.13
N SER A 71 -7.08 -7.30 -2.93
CA SER A 71 -8.53 -7.22 -2.73
C SER A 71 -9.10 -5.86 -3.15
N ALA A 72 -8.32 -4.80 -2.96
CA ALA A 72 -8.68 -3.45 -3.37
C ALA A 72 -8.38 -3.16 -4.85
N LYS A 73 -7.74 -4.10 -5.58
CA LYS A 73 -7.20 -3.91 -6.94
C LYS A 73 -6.31 -2.66 -7.03
N LEU A 74 -5.44 -2.50 -6.05
CA LEU A 74 -4.47 -1.43 -5.99
C LEU A 74 -3.16 -1.84 -6.65
N TYR A 75 -2.58 -0.91 -7.38
CA TYR A 75 -1.26 -1.05 -7.99
C TYR A 75 -0.29 -0.12 -7.27
N ASP A 76 0.94 -0.60 -7.03
CA ASP A 76 2.01 0.26 -6.54
C ASP A 76 2.53 1.07 -7.73
N LEU A 77 2.43 2.40 -7.64
CA LEU A 77 2.92 3.32 -8.66
C LEU A 77 4.46 3.34 -8.74
N GLY A 78 5.13 2.71 -7.78
CA GLY A 78 6.57 2.70 -7.64
C GLY A 78 7.10 4.04 -7.13
N PHE A 79 8.39 4.26 -7.34
CA PHE A 79 9.09 5.44 -6.86
C PHE A 79 10.02 6.00 -7.94
N ARG A 80 10.30 7.30 -7.85
CA ARG A 80 11.41 7.94 -8.55
C ARG A 80 12.34 8.57 -7.51
N GLY A 81 13.62 8.23 -7.55
CA GLY A 81 14.61 8.69 -6.57
C GLY A 81 15.00 7.59 -5.57
N PRO A 82 15.36 7.95 -4.33
CA PRO A 82 15.78 6.97 -3.31
C PRO A 82 14.71 5.89 -3.08
N CYS A 83 15.12 4.62 -3.15
CA CYS A 83 14.21 3.50 -2.95
C CYS A 83 13.85 3.26 -1.47
N PHE A 84 14.70 3.68 -0.53
CA PHE A 84 14.44 3.55 0.91
C PHE A 84 13.90 4.86 1.46
N THR A 85 12.85 4.75 2.27
CA THR A 85 12.15 5.92 2.82
C THR A 85 12.34 6.05 4.33
N TRP A 86 12.86 4.99 4.96
CA TRP A 86 13.24 4.98 6.37
C TRP A 86 14.63 4.36 6.59
N HIS A 87 15.34 4.83 7.62
CA HIS A 87 16.58 4.21 8.06
C HIS A 87 16.83 4.32 9.57
N LYS A 88 17.57 3.35 10.12
CA LYS A 88 18.14 3.38 11.47
C LYS A 88 19.50 2.70 11.48
N GLY A 89 20.56 3.49 11.66
CA GLY A 89 21.93 3.00 11.55
C GLY A 89 22.20 2.44 10.15
N ARG A 90 22.54 1.14 10.06
CA ARG A 90 22.82 0.44 8.79
C ARG A 90 21.60 -0.29 8.21
N ILE A 91 20.42 -0.09 8.80
CA ILE A 91 19.16 -0.69 8.36
C ILE A 91 18.40 0.35 7.54
N PHE A 92 17.97 -0.02 6.34
CA PHE A 92 17.18 0.80 5.43
C PHE A 92 15.95 0.02 4.98
N GLU A 93 14.80 0.67 4.91
CA GLU A 93 13.52 0.07 4.52
C GLU A 93 12.72 1.01 3.61
N GLN A 94 11.99 0.44 2.65
CA GLN A 94 10.94 1.14 1.90
C GLN A 94 9.60 0.93 2.61
N LEU A 95 9.11 1.96 3.29
CA LEU A 95 7.87 1.92 4.07
C LEU A 95 6.78 2.82 3.48
N ASP A 96 7.16 3.88 2.78
CA ASP A 96 6.25 4.79 2.11
C ASP A 96 5.90 4.29 0.71
N ARG A 97 4.61 4.35 0.34
CA ARG A 97 4.11 3.92 -0.98
C ARG A 97 3.03 4.85 -1.51
N ALA A 98 2.86 4.81 -2.82
CA ALA A 98 1.75 5.41 -3.53
C ALA A 98 0.98 4.29 -4.27
N LEU A 99 -0.26 4.05 -3.86
CA LEU A 99 -1.11 3.00 -4.38
C LEU A 99 -2.29 3.60 -5.14
N ASP A 100 -2.53 3.17 -6.36
CA ASP A 100 -3.64 3.65 -7.18
C ASP A 100 -4.65 2.55 -7.50
N LYS A 101 -5.93 2.93 -7.59
CA LYS A 101 -6.99 2.10 -8.17
C LYS A 101 -7.31 2.63 -9.55
N HIS A 102 -6.66 2.07 -10.56
CA HIS A 102 -7.09 2.22 -11.95
C HIS A 102 -8.26 1.26 -12.22
N ASP A 103 -9.50 1.76 -12.09
CA ASP A 103 -10.56 1.25 -12.95
C ASP A 103 -10.17 1.69 -14.36
N TYR A 104 -9.87 0.75 -15.27
CA TYR A 104 -9.63 1.07 -16.67
C TYR A 104 -10.83 1.85 -17.21
N LEU A 105 -10.76 3.19 -17.20
CA LEU A 105 -11.54 3.98 -18.13
C LEU A 105 -10.82 3.79 -19.46
N PRO A 106 -11.43 3.13 -20.46
CA PRO A 106 -10.84 3.14 -21.79
C PRO A 106 -10.60 4.59 -22.15
N PHE A 107 -9.36 4.92 -22.52
CA PHE A 107 -9.07 6.20 -23.16
C PHE A 107 -10.10 6.36 -24.27
N LYS A 108 -10.98 7.36 -24.13
CA LYS A 108 -11.78 7.81 -25.26
C LYS A 108 -10.86 8.73 -26.06
N ASP A 109 -10.34 8.20 -27.16
CA ASP A 109 -9.80 8.99 -28.25
C ASP A 109 -10.85 10.01 -28.76
#